data_AF-A0A3M7AI39-F1
#
_entry.id   AF-A0A3M7AI39-F1
#
_cell.length_a   1.000
_cell.length_b   1.000
_cell.length_c   1.000
_cell.angle_alpha   90.00
_cell.angle_beta   90.00
_cell.angle_gamma   90.00
#
_symmetry.space_group_name_H-M   'P 1'
#
loop_
_entity.id
_entity.type
_entity.pdbx_description
1 polymer ?
#
loop_
_entity_poly.entity_id
_entity_poly.type
_entity_poly.pdbx_seq_one_letter_code
_entity_poly.pdbx_strand_id
1 'polypeptide(L)'
;MATQAHCAYAFECLAASFEHRQPLSLGQVEDLWSQYHDPKADNSDEAEDGDADSHGNEEAGDADMTDAEEPTPAPTQTSSAKPAAISRLLHRSRGGSESSSQSSLPSTRSTASSTPSGSSGTEDTPATSRSSLFSLGRRRRDTSQQRYPLFVTWNVVNRSGHKTLRGCIGTFEAQDLESGLRSYALTSAFEDIRFPPIPPSLLPSLSTHITLLHNFSAPTSDPLDWELGHHGLRISFTTSHRRHGATYLPDVPREQGWTKEETLISLMRKAGWNGSSSAWSRIWREGKGELVRYEGKAVGLGFEEWRGWREWVGKVMGVGREVLN
;
A
#
# COMPACT_ATOMS: atom_id res chain seq x y z
N MET A 1 9.06 -4.27 4.22
CA MET A 1 7.96 -4.59 3.29
C MET A 1 6.65 -4.10 3.86
N ALA A 2 5.66 -3.77 3.03
CA ALA A 2 4.30 -3.51 3.50
C ALA A 2 3.66 -4.80 4.04
N THR A 3 2.70 -4.67 4.96
CA THR A 3 1.93 -5.77 5.55
C THR A 3 0.44 -5.42 5.56
N GLN A 4 -0.43 -6.42 5.74
CA GLN A 4 -1.87 -6.17 5.95
C GLN A 4 -2.15 -5.35 7.21
N ALA A 5 -1.30 -5.43 8.25
CA ALA A 5 -1.42 -4.58 9.43
C ALA A 5 -1.24 -3.09 9.10
N HIS A 6 -0.34 -2.73 8.17
CA HIS A 6 -0.23 -1.35 7.70
C HIS A 6 -1.51 -0.87 7.00
N CYS A 7 -2.14 -1.76 6.23
CA CYS A 7 -3.44 -1.50 5.61
C CYS A 7 -4.54 -1.31 6.66
N ALA A 8 -4.56 -2.16 7.68
CA ALA A 8 -5.49 -2.05 8.81
C ALA A 8 -5.30 -0.74 9.57
N TYR A 9 -4.06 -0.28 9.74
CA TYR A 9 -3.74 1.01 10.35
C TYR A 9 -4.24 2.18 9.49
N ALA A 10 -4.12 2.11 8.16
CA ALA A 10 -4.67 3.14 7.27
C ALA A 10 -6.21 3.22 7.37
N PHE A 11 -6.90 2.08 7.42
CA PHE A 11 -8.34 2.06 7.68
C PHE A 11 -8.71 2.58 9.06
N GLU A 12 -7.95 2.20 10.10
CA GLU A 12 -8.15 2.68 11.47
C GLU A 12 -8.02 4.20 11.54
N CYS A 13 -7.03 4.80 10.87
CA CYS A 13 -6.88 6.25 10.76
C CYS A 13 -8.07 6.89 10.06
N LEU A 14 -8.52 6.32 8.93
CA LEU A 14 -9.64 6.84 8.17
C LEU A 14 -10.96 6.77 8.96
N ALA A 15 -11.28 5.61 9.54
CA ALA A 15 -12.48 5.42 10.36
C ALA A 15 -12.48 6.31 11.61
N ALA A 16 -11.34 6.39 12.32
CA ALA A 16 -11.18 7.27 13.46
C ALA A 16 -11.43 8.75 13.11
N SER A 17 -11.05 9.17 11.90
CA SER A 17 -11.29 10.55 11.43
C SER A 17 -12.79 10.86 11.25
N PHE A 18 -13.59 9.89 10.79
CA PHE A 18 -15.04 10.05 10.68
C PHE A 18 -15.76 9.99 12.02
N GLU A 19 -15.21 9.22 12.96
CA GLU A 19 -15.75 9.03 14.31
C GLU A 19 -15.24 10.07 15.32
N HIS A 20 -14.40 11.02 14.89
CA HIS A 20 -13.77 12.03 15.74
C HIS A 20 -13.03 11.47 16.97
N ARG A 21 -12.43 10.28 16.83
CA ARG A 21 -11.65 9.63 17.88
C ARG A 21 -10.16 9.57 17.52
N GLN A 22 -9.33 9.27 18.50
CA GLN A 22 -7.94 8.92 18.21
C GLN A 22 -7.86 7.49 17.65
N PRO A 23 -7.09 7.26 16.58
CA PRO A 23 -6.79 5.92 16.11
C PRO A 23 -5.85 5.21 17.10
N LEU A 24 -5.89 3.88 17.12
CA LEU A 24 -4.81 3.08 17.71
C LEU A 24 -3.47 3.45 17.07
N SER A 25 -2.38 3.38 17.84
CA SER A 25 -1.02 3.52 17.28
C SER A 25 -0.68 2.37 16.34
N LEU A 26 0.28 2.57 15.43
CA LEU A 26 0.68 1.53 14.47
C LEU A 26 1.15 0.26 15.20
N GLY A 27 1.97 0.40 16.24
CA GLY A 27 2.45 -0.75 17.03
C GLY A 27 1.31 -1.54 17.68
N GLN A 28 0.28 -0.86 18.20
CA GLN A 28 -0.92 -1.53 18.73
C GLN A 28 -1.67 -2.27 17.63
N VAL A 29 -1.84 -1.67 16.45
CA VAL A 29 -2.49 -2.33 15.32
C VAL A 29 -1.71 -3.57 14.89
N GLU A 30 -0.39 -3.49 14.77
CA GLU A 30 0.43 -4.66 14.42
C GLU A 30 0.35 -5.79 15.45
N ASP A 31 0.41 -5.47 16.74
CA ASP A 31 0.31 -6.45 17.81
C ASP A 31 -1.07 -7.12 17.85
N LEU A 32 -2.15 -6.35 17.71
CA LEU A 32 -3.52 -6.86 17.69
C LEU A 32 -3.83 -7.63 16.39
N TRP A 33 -3.33 -7.15 15.25
CA TRP A 33 -3.48 -7.84 13.96
C TRP A 33 -2.80 -9.20 13.98
N SER A 34 -1.60 -9.28 14.58
CA SER A 34 -0.88 -10.54 14.78
C SER A 34 -1.62 -11.51 15.70
N GLN A 35 -2.32 -11.03 16.72
CA GLN A 35 -3.09 -11.88 17.64
C GLN A 35 -4.36 -12.40 16.98
N TYR A 36 -5.07 -11.55 16.22
CA TYR A 36 -6.28 -11.94 15.50
C TYR A 36 -6.02 -13.03 14.44
N HIS A 37 -4.81 -13.10 13.89
CA HIS A 37 -4.41 -14.13 12.93
C HIS A 37 -3.53 -15.23 13.56
N ASP A 38 -3.44 -15.32 14.89
CA ASP A 38 -2.72 -16.41 15.54
C ASP A 38 -3.61 -17.67 15.57
N PRO A 39 -3.24 -18.76 14.86
CA PRO A 39 -4.06 -19.97 14.78
C PRO A 39 -4.26 -20.68 16.14
N LYS A 40 -3.53 -20.28 17.19
CA LYS A 40 -3.71 -20.82 18.55
C LYS A 40 -4.85 -20.17 19.34
N ALA A 41 -5.41 -19.06 18.86
CA ALA A 41 -6.51 -18.37 19.54
C ALA A 41 -7.86 -19.11 19.41
N ASP A 42 -8.03 -19.95 18.39
CA ASP A 42 -9.26 -20.75 18.17
C ASP A 42 -9.31 -22.05 19.02
N ASN A 43 -8.28 -22.34 19.82
CA ASN A 43 -8.16 -23.61 20.56
C ASN A 43 -8.47 -23.50 22.07
N SER A 44 -9.10 -22.42 22.53
CA SER A 44 -9.42 -22.23 23.96
C SER A 44 -10.90 -22.30 24.34
N ASP A 45 -11.82 -22.55 23.41
CA ASP A 45 -13.27 -22.48 23.70
C ASP A 45 -14.09 -23.76 23.39
N GLU A 46 -13.49 -24.91 23.10
CA GLU A 46 -14.25 -26.17 22.97
C GLU A 46 -13.50 -27.36 23.60
N ALA A 47 -13.61 -27.51 24.92
CA ALA A 47 -13.37 -28.78 25.59
C ALA A 47 -14.17 -28.86 26.90
N GLU A 48 -15.48 -29.14 26.80
CA GLU A 48 -16.21 -29.85 27.85
C GLU A 48 -17.48 -30.52 27.26
N ASP A 49 -17.67 -31.78 27.68
CA ASP A 49 -18.73 -32.76 27.39
C ASP A 49 -18.81 -33.36 25.96
N GLY A 50 -18.85 -34.68 25.74
CA GLY A 50 -18.97 -35.86 26.59
C GLY A 50 -19.28 -37.07 25.69
N ASP A 51 -18.78 -38.25 26.08
CA ASP A 51 -18.89 -39.54 25.38
C ASP A 51 -20.31 -39.94 24.91
N ALA A 52 -20.39 -40.61 23.74
CA ALA A 52 -21.18 -41.84 23.55
C ALA A 52 -20.96 -42.50 22.17
N ASP A 53 -20.52 -43.75 22.20
CA ASP A 53 -20.50 -44.76 21.13
C ASP A 53 -21.86 -44.98 20.44
N SER A 54 -21.83 -45.40 19.16
CA SER A 54 -22.59 -46.58 18.63
C SER A 54 -22.74 -46.58 17.10
N HIS A 55 -22.27 -47.68 16.47
CA HIS A 55 -22.77 -48.41 15.28
C HIS A 55 -23.23 -47.59 14.05
N GLY A 56 -22.66 -47.75 12.84
CA GLY A 56 -22.46 -49.00 12.10
C GLY A 56 -23.64 -49.25 11.15
N ASN A 57 -23.49 -49.00 9.84
CA ASN A 57 -24.02 -49.89 8.79
C ASN A 57 -23.44 -49.58 7.40
N GLU A 58 -23.23 -50.65 6.65
CA GLU A 58 -22.69 -50.75 5.30
C GLU A 58 -23.78 -50.65 4.20
N GLU A 59 -23.31 -50.84 2.96
CA GLU A 59 -23.99 -51.13 1.68
C GLU A 59 -24.26 -49.90 0.77
N ALA A 60 -23.57 -49.72 -0.36
CA ALA A 60 -23.36 -50.56 -1.57
C ALA A 60 -24.54 -50.54 -2.56
N GLY A 61 -24.23 -50.27 -3.83
CA GLY A 61 -25.14 -50.22 -4.98
C GLY A 61 -24.62 -49.18 -5.98
N ASP A 62 -23.61 -49.50 -6.81
CA ASP A 62 -23.66 -50.24 -8.09
C ASP A 62 -24.07 -49.37 -9.30
N ALA A 63 -23.42 -49.68 -10.42
CA ALA A 63 -23.27 -49.02 -11.72
C ALA A 63 -24.61 -48.88 -12.52
N ASP A 64 -24.72 -48.37 -13.74
CA ASP A 64 -23.83 -48.15 -14.88
C ASP A 64 -24.58 -47.35 -15.99
N MET A 65 -23.82 -46.77 -16.92
CA MET A 65 -24.06 -46.54 -18.37
C MET A 65 -25.28 -45.81 -18.99
N THR A 66 -24.92 -44.98 -19.99
CA THR A 66 -25.46 -44.77 -21.37
C THR A 66 -25.75 -43.30 -21.69
N ASP A 67 -25.62 -42.75 -22.90
CA ASP A 67 -24.79 -42.92 -24.11
C ASP A 67 -25.07 -41.65 -24.97
N ALA A 68 -24.12 -41.29 -25.83
CA ALA A 68 -24.12 -40.43 -27.04
C ALA A 68 -25.21 -39.39 -27.35
N GLU A 69 -24.81 -38.17 -27.73
CA GLU A 69 -24.71 -37.74 -29.15
C GLU A 69 -24.21 -36.28 -29.31
N GLU A 70 -23.43 -36.05 -30.36
CA GLU A 70 -22.93 -34.75 -30.87
C GLU A 70 -23.95 -34.16 -31.87
N PRO A 71 -23.99 -32.83 -32.11
CA PRO A 71 -23.34 -32.35 -33.34
C PRO A 71 -22.73 -30.93 -33.25
N THR A 72 -21.70 -30.69 -34.07
CA THR A 72 -21.14 -29.37 -34.44
C THR A 72 -22.10 -28.61 -35.39
N PRO A 73 -22.03 -27.25 -35.52
CA PRO A 73 -20.98 -26.59 -36.32
C PRO A 73 -20.45 -25.24 -35.75
N ALA A 74 -19.24 -24.86 -36.21
CA ALA A 74 -18.56 -23.57 -36.03
C ALA A 74 -19.22 -22.43 -36.87
N PRO A 75 -18.70 -21.17 -36.98
CA PRO A 75 -17.58 -20.51 -36.29
C PRO A 75 -17.91 -19.07 -35.78
N THR A 76 -17.23 -18.52 -34.76
CA THR A 76 -17.09 -17.05 -34.64
C THR A 76 -16.00 -16.57 -33.67
N GLN A 77 -14.96 -15.98 -34.26
CA GLN A 77 -14.20 -14.78 -33.83
C GLN A 77 -13.87 -14.63 -32.33
N THR A 78 -12.63 -14.95 -31.99
CA THR A 78 -11.95 -14.49 -30.78
C THR A 78 -11.72 -12.98 -30.84
N SER A 79 -12.54 -12.21 -30.13
CA SER A 79 -12.19 -10.83 -29.76
C SER A 79 -11.60 -10.85 -28.35
N SER A 80 -10.28 -10.67 -28.25
CA SER A 80 -9.61 -10.50 -26.96
C SER A 80 -10.06 -9.16 -26.36
N ALA A 81 -11.00 -9.21 -25.42
CA ALA A 81 -11.40 -8.05 -24.64
C ALA A 81 -10.25 -7.67 -23.70
N LYS A 82 -9.49 -6.63 -24.08
CA LYS A 82 -8.51 -5.94 -23.21
C LYS A 82 -9.28 -5.23 -22.09
N PRO A 83 -8.84 -5.29 -20.82
CA PRO A 83 -9.47 -4.49 -19.77
C PRO A 83 -9.17 -3.00 -20.03
N ALA A 84 -10.23 -2.22 -20.19
CA ALA A 84 -10.18 -0.78 -20.32
C ALA A 84 -9.91 -0.14 -18.94
N ALA A 85 -8.64 0.01 -18.61
CA ALA A 85 -8.18 0.95 -17.60
C ALA A 85 -6.87 1.58 -18.10
N ILE A 86 -6.79 2.91 -18.08
CA ILE A 86 -5.65 3.74 -18.56
C ILE A 86 -5.68 4.13 -20.06
N SER A 87 -6.86 4.30 -20.67
CA SER A 87 -6.99 5.08 -21.93
C SER A 87 -7.44 6.54 -21.74
N ARG A 88 -7.28 7.11 -20.53
CA ARG A 88 -7.66 8.52 -20.27
C ARG A 88 -6.50 9.46 -19.95
N LEU A 89 -5.25 9.01 -20.04
CA LEU A 89 -4.08 9.86 -19.76
C LEU A 89 -3.47 10.53 -21.01
N LEU A 90 -4.03 10.36 -22.22
CA LEU A 90 -3.38 10.90 -23.43
C LEU A 90 -4.24 11.66 -24.44
N HIS A 91 -5.53 11.95 -24.20
CA HIS A 91 -6.27 12.85 -25.11
C HIS A 91 -7.39 13.65 -24.40
N ARG A 92 -7.11 14.91 -24.07
CA ARG A 92 -8.02 16.05 -24.35
C ARG A 92 -7.29 17.38 -24.21
N SER A 93 -6.69 17.85 -25.30
CA SER A 93 -6.31 19.26 -25.49
C SER A 93 -7.31 19.93 -26.43
N ARG A 94 -8.20 20.77 -25.89
CA ARG A 94 -8.69 21.99 -26.55
C ARG A 94 -9.48 22.85 -25.56
N GLY A 95 -8.87 23.98 -25.17
CA GLY A 95 -9.53 25.16 -24.60
C GLY A 95 -9.63 25.19 -23.07
N GLY A 96 -8.79 26.04 -22.44
CA GLY A 96 -8.98 26.46 -21.04
C GLY A 96 -7.69 26.45 -20.22
N SER A 97 -7.07 27.61 -20.11
CA SER A 97 -6.17 28.12 -19.06
C SER A 97 -5.39 27.10 -18.20
N GLU A 98 -4.08 27.05 -18.44
CA GLU A 98 -3.10 26.22 -17.73
C GLU A 98 -2.87 26.69 -16.28
N SER A 99 -2.96 25.76 -15.32
CA SER A 99 -2.31 25.87 -14.02
C SER A 99 -1.52 24.59 -13.76
N SER A 100 -0.20 24.69 -13.86
CA SER A 100 0.75 23.61 -13.67
C SER A 100 1.00 23.40 -12.17
N SER A 101 0.61 22.26 -11.60
CA SER A 101 1.03 21.90 -10.25
C SER A 101 2.47 21.37 -10.29
N GLN A 102 3.43 22.29 -10.14
CA GLN A 102 4.82 21.99 -9.83
C GLN A 102 4.92 21.69 -8.33
N SER A 103 5.26 20.45 -7.97
CA SER A 103 5.67 20.11 -6.60
C SER A 103 7.07 20.68 -6.35
N SER A 104 7.11 21.91 -5.83
CA SER A 104 8.35 22.55 -5.39
C SER A 104 8.70 22.07 -3.98
N LEU A 105 9.89 21.52 -3.82
CA LEU A 105 10.49 21.17 -2.53
C LEU A 105 10.91 22.46 -1.79
N PRO A 106 10.55 22.69 -0.52
CA PRO A 106 11.18 23.73 0.28
C PRO A 106 12.49 23.22 0.92
N SER A 107 13.57 23.98 0.75
CA SER A 107 14.82 23.80 1.49
C SER A 107 14.79 24.62 2.79
N THR A 108 14.87 23.97 3.95
CA THR A 108 15.02 24.65 5.23
C THR A 108 16.50 24.72 5.64
N ARG A 109 16.97 25.95 5.87
CA ARG A 109 18.28 26.28 6.44
C ARG A 109 18.31 25.92 7.93
N SER A 110 19.30 25.13 8.35
CA SER A 110 19.59 24.91 9.77
C SER A 110 20.37 26.11 10.34
N THR A 111 19.80 26.76 11.35
CA THR A 111 20.50 27.68 12.25
C THR A 111 21.17 26.89 13.37
N ALA A 112 22.46 27.16 13.57
CA ALA A 112 23.27 26.62 14.66
C ALA A 112 22.74 27.08 16.02
N SER A 113 22.76 26.19 17.01
CA SER A 113 22.80 26.59 18.42
C SER A 113 23.65 25.63 19.25
N SER A 114 24.24 26.27 20.25
CA SER A 114 25.37 25.93 21.11
C SER A 114 25.16 24.75 22.07
N THR A 115 26.29 24.09 22.38
CA THR A 115 26.52 23.25 23.55
C THR A 115 26.28 24.00 24.86
N PRO A 116 25.98 23.26 25.95
CA PRO A 116 26.88 23.37 27.10
C PRO A 116 27.19 22.03 27.77
N SER A 117 28.38 22.00 28.37
CA SER A 117 28.97 20.98 29.23
C SER A 117 28.90 21.42 30.70
N GLY A 118 28.71 20.50 31.66
CA GLY A 118 28.99 20.75 33.09
C GLY A 118 28.28 19.89 34.16
N SER A 119 28.91 18.78 34.53
CA SER A 119 29.17 18.18 35.88
C SER A 119 28.15 18.07 37.05
N SER A 120 28.05 16.82 37.57
CA SER A 120 28.23 16.30 38.96
C SER A 120 27.23 16.50 40.13
N GLY A 121 26.96 15.41 40.87
CA GLY A 121 26.48 15.34 42.28
C GLY A 121 25.42 14.24 42.53
N THR A 122 25.77 13.01 42.93
CA THR A 122 25.77 12.40 44.31
C THR A 122 24.42 11.89 44.89
N GLU A 123 24.41 10.58 45.17
CA GLU A 123 23.84 9.80 46.31
C GLU A 123 22.34 9.42 46.44
N ASP A 124 22.12 8.09 46.33
CA ASP A 124 21.31 7.11 47.09
C ASP A 124 19.93 7.41 47.73
N THR A 125 18.93 6.59 47.38
CA THR A 125 18.06 5.88 48.36
C THR A 125 17.37 4.65 47.72
N PRO A 126 17.25 3.49 48.40
CA PRO A 126 16.60 2.30 47.86
C PRO A 126 15.12 2.20 48.31
N ALA A 127 14.24 1.76 47.42
CA ALA A 127 12.91 1.29 47.80
C ALA A 127 12.47 0.10 46.94
N THR A 128 12.39 -1.05 47.61
CA THR A 128 11.78 -2.30 47.15
C THR A 128 10.26 -2.16 47.08
N SER A 129 9.63 -2.60 45.99
CA SER A 129 8.44 -3.49 45.97
C SER A 129 8.05 -3.79 44.51
N ARG A 130 8.34 -5.01 44.02
CA ARG A 130 7.49 -6.22 44.04
C ARG A 130 6.44 -6.27 42.91
N SER A 131 6.91 -6.83 41.79
CA SER A 131 6.31 -7.95 41.02
C SER A 131 4.86 -7.89 40.55
N SER A 132 4.71 -7.93 39.23
CA SER A 132 3.83 -8.89 38.51
C SER A 132 4.15 -8.80 37.01
N LEU A 133 5.11 -9.60 36.50
CA LEU A 133 4.92 -10.98 36.04
C LEU A 133 3.95 -11.13 34.85
N PHE A 134 4.20 -10.41 33.74
CA PHE A 134 3.94 -10.91 32.38
C PHE A 134 4.94 -10.25 31.43
N SER A 135 6.13 -10.83 31.34
CA SER A 135 7.10 -10.50 30.30
C SER A 135 7.64 -11.80 29.74
N LEU A 136 6.74 -12.60 29.14
CA LEU A 136 7.17 -13.49 28.08
C LEU A 136 7.67 -12.60 26.95
N GLY A 137 8.98 -12.64 26.73
CA GLY A 137 9.70 -11.76 25.84
C GLY A 137 9.23 -11.88 24.39
N ARG A 138 8.22 -11.10 24.01
CA ARG A 138 8.17 -10.52 22.68
C ARG A 138 9.15 -9.35 22.71
N ARG A 139 10.26 -9.45 21.99
CA ARG A 139 11.03 -8.27 21.59
C ARG A 139 10.02 -7.29 21.01
N ARG A 140 9.71 -6.22 21.74
CA ARG A 140 8.94 -5.09 21.23
C ARG A 140 9.66 -4.69 19.94
N ARG A 141 9.05 -4.95 18.79
CA ARG A 141 9.62 -4.54 17.51
C ARG A 141 9.56 -3.02 17.57
N ASP A 142 10.71 -2.39 17.77
CA ASP A 142 10.78 -0.94 17.82
C ASP A 142 10.51 -0.43 16.40
N THR A 143 9.26 -0.13 16.12
CA THR A 143 8.81 0.45 14.85
C THR A 143 9.23 1.91 14.72
N SER A 144 9.71 2.53 15.80
CA SER A 144 9.98 3.97 15.89
C SER A 144 11.15 4.49 15.04
N GLN A 145 11.82 3.62 14.28
CA GLN A 145 12.96 3.98 13.43
C GLN A 145 12.81 3.56 11.97
N GLN A 146 11.69 2.95 11.60
CA GLN A 146 11.49 2.49 10.24
C GLN A 146 11.04 3.64 9.35
N ARG A 147 11.91 4.04 8.41
CA ARG A 147 11.61 5.09 7.44
C ARG A 147 11.51 4.56 6.03
N TYR A 148 10.41 4.87 5.35
CA TYR A 148 10.15 4.41 3.99
C TYR A 148 9.51 5.51 3.15
N PRO A 149 9.90 5.66 1.88
CA PRO A 149 9.02 6.26 0.90
C PRO A 149 7.80 5.36 0.71
N LEU A 150 6.62 5.95 0.63
CA LEU A 150 5.37 5.20 0.69
C LEU A 150 4.26 5.80 -0.15
N PHE A 151 3.32 4.96 -0.55
CA PHE A 151 2.09 5.33 -1.24
C PHE A 151 0.90 4.65 -0.56
N VAL A 152 -0.16 5.42 -0.35
CA VAL A 152 -1.44 4.93 0.14
C VAL A 152 -2.47 5.09 -0.97
N THR A 153 -3.16 4.00 -1.28
CA THR A 153 -4.14 3.94 -2.37
C THR A 153 -5.48 3.43 -1.85
N TRP A 154 -6.54 4.19 -2.09
CA TRP A 154 -7.92 3.81 -1.86
C TRP A 154 -8.57 3.39 -3.18
N ASN A 155 -9.20 2.22 -3.19
CA ASN A 155 -10.01 1.75 -4.29
C ASN A 155 -11.44 1.47 -3.81
N VAL A 156 -12.43 1.76 -4.64
CA VAL A 156 -13.81 1.27 -4.46
C VAL A 156 -13.91 -0.10 -5.13
N VAL A 157 -14.37 -1.09 -4.37
CA VAL A 157 -14.69 -2.44 -4.84
C VAL A 157 -16.17 -2.46 -5.20
N ASN A 158 -16.48 -2.77 -6.46
CA ASN A 158 -17.86 -2.92 -6.90
C ASN A 158 -18.40 -4.32 -6.53
N ARG A 159 -19.69 -4.56 -6.80
CA ARG A 159 -20.33 -5.87 -6.53
C ARG A 159 -19.72 -7.03 -7.34
N SER A 160 -19.04 -6.75 -8.47
CA SER A 160 -18.36 -7.76 -9.27
C SER A 160 -16.91 -8.01 -8.83
N GLY A 161 -16.47 -7.41 -7.71
CA GLY A 161 -15.09 -7.51 -7.20
C GLY A 161 -14.07 -6.63 -7.94
N HIS A 162 -14.50 -5.86 -8.94
CA HIS A 162 -13.61 -4.98 -9.70
C HIS A 162 -13.27 -3.73 -8.87
N LYS A 163 -11.97 -3.41 -8.82
CA LYS A 163 -11.43 -2.27 -8.09
C LYS A 163 -11.36 -1.04 -8.99
N THR A 164 -11.85 0.10 -8.50
CA THR A 164 -11.75 1.39 -9.17
C THR A 164 -11.00 2.37 -8.27
N LEU A 165 -9.98 3.02 -8.80
CA LEU A 165 -9.19 4.00 -8.06
C LEU A 165 -10.06 5.13 -7.52
N ARG A 166 -9.92 5.42 -6.22
CA ARG A 166 -10.65 6.48 -5.50
C ARG A 166 -9.74 7.54 -4.90
N GLY A 167 -8.48 7.20 -4.65
CA GLY A 167 -7.47 8.15 -4.19
C GLY A 167 -6.11 7.47 -4.13
N CYS A 168 -5.05 8.17 -4.48
CA CYS A 168 -3.68 7.66 -4.36
C CYS A 168 -2.69 8.80 -4.23
N ILE A 169 -2.07 8.91 -3.05
CA ILE A 169 -1.04 9.91 -2.75
C ILE A 169 0.11 9.21 -2.02
N GLY A 170 1.33 9.67 -2.27
CA GLY A 170 2.54 9.13 -1.68
C GLY A 170 3.74 10.04 -1.89
N THR A 171 4.90 9.57 -1.47
CA THR A 171 6.17 10.31 -1.56
C THR A 171 7.35 9.39 -1.80
N PHE A 172 8.37 9.94 -2.47
CA PHE A 172 9.69 9.32 -2.63
C PHE A 172 10.67 9.70 -1.52
N GLU A 173 10.27 10.59 -0.60
CA GLU A 173 11.04 10.92 0.59
C GLU A 173 10.73 9.93 1.72
N ALA A 174 11.76 9.44 2.38
CA ALA A 174 11.59 8.49 3.47
C ALA A 174 10.88 9.12 4.68
N GLN A 175 9.64 8.70 4.92
CA GLN A 175 8.83 9.12 6.06
C GLN A 175 8.99 8.13 7.20
N ASP A 176 8.88 8.60 8.45
CA ASP A 176 8.58 7.71 9.58
C ASP A 176 7.29 6.93 9.28
N LEU A 177 7.31 5.62 9.52
CA LEU A 177 6.29 4.72 9.00
C LEU A 177 4.90 5.02 9.57
N GLU A 178 4.79 5.26 10.88
CA GLU A 178 3.51 5.52 11.52
C GLU A 178 2.92 6.87 11.08
N SER A 179 3.69 7.93 11.25
CA SER A 179 3.27 9.29 10.88
C SER A 179 3.00 9.42 9.38
N GLY A 180 3.85 8.81 8.56
CA GLY A 180 3.71 8.77 7.11
C GLY A 180 2.45 8.02 6.68
N LEU A 181 2.20 6.80 7.18
CA LEU A 181 0.98 6.05 6.85
C LEU A 181 -0.27 6.83 7.25
N ARG A 182 -0.31 7.41 8.46
CA ARG A 182 -1.44 8.22 8.93
C ARG A 182 -1.68 9.42 8.02
N SER A 183 -0.64 10.21 7.76
CA SER A 183 -0.77 11.42 6.92
C SER A 183 -1.23 11.06 5.52
N TYR A 184 -0.55 10.13 4.85
CA TYR A 184 -0.86 9.78 3.46
C TYR A 184 -2.17 9.00 3.32
N ALA A 185 -2.63 8.28 4.34
CA ALA A 185 -3.97 7.67 4.35
C ALA A 185 -5.07 8.72 4.31
N LEU A 186 -4.97 9.78 5.11
CA LEU A 186 -5.96 10.86 5.14
C LEU A 186 -5.85 11.78 3.92
N THR A 187 -4.63 12.17 3.52
CA THR A 187 -4.41 13.00 2.33
C THR A 187 -4.91 12.28 1.06
N SER A 188 -4.65 10.98 0.91
CA SER A 188 -5.18 10.23 -0.24
C SER A 188 -6.70 10.03 -0.20
N ALA A 189 -7.33 10.07 0.98
CA ALA A 189 -8.78 9.97 1.13
C ALA A 189 -9.51 11.30 0.89
N PHE A 190 -8.90 12.43 1.26
CA PHE A 190 -9.59 13.72 1.32
C PHE A 190 -9.01 14.82 0.42
N GLU A 191 -7.73 14.74 0.05
CA GLU A 191 -7.00 15.83 -0.61
C GLU A 191 -6.48 15.46 -2.01
N ASP A 192 -6.77 14.25 -2.49
CA ASP A 192 -6.48 13.88 -3.88
C ASP A 192 -7.46 14.60 -4.83
N ILE A 193 -7.04 15.76 -5.35
CA ILE A 193 -7.84 16.67 -6.20
C ILE A 193 -8.45 16.03 -7.46
N ARG A 194 -8.02 14.82 -7.84
CA ARG A 194 -8.61 14.07 -8.96
C ARG A 194 -9.96 13.46 -8.61
N PHE A 195 -10.28 13.36 -7.32
CA PHE A 195 -11.46 12.71 -6.79
C PHE A 195 -12.12 13.56 -5.70
N PRO A 196 -13.44 13.50 -5.53
CA PRO A 196 -14.07 14.10 -4.36
C PRO A 196 -13.65 13.37 -3.08
N PRO A 197 -13.59 14.04 -1.92
CA PRO A 197 -13.30 13.41 -0.63
C PRO A 197 -14.14 12.15 -0.40
N ILE A 198 -13.56 11.13 0.22
CA ILE A 198 -14.27 9.89 0.56
C ILE A 198 -15.30 10.18 1.65
N PRO A 199 -16.61 9.95 1.43
CA PRO A 199 -17.61 10.07 2.48
C PRO A 199 -17.63 8.81 3.37
N PRO A 200 -18.11 8.91 4.63
CA PRO A 200 -18.25 7.76 5.52
C PRO A 200 -19.07 6.61 4.91
N SER A 201 -20.09 6.94 4.11
CA SER A 201 -20.96 5.96 3.44
C SER A 201 -20.23 5.08 2.44
N LEU A 202 -19.04 5.47 1.97
CA LEU A 202 -18.25 4.69 1.02
C LEU A 202 -17.38 3.63 1.71
N LEU A 203 -17.11 3.78 3.02
CA LEU A 203 -16.25 2.87 3.79
C LEU A 203 -16.50 1.38 3.51
N PRO A 204 -17.77 0.88 3.52
CA PRO A 204 -18.04 -0.55 3.29
C PRO A 204 -17.56 -1.10 1.95
N SER A 205 -17.38 -0.22 0.97
CA SER A 205 -16.95 -0.58 -0.39
C SER A 205 -15.47 -0.35 -0.64
N LEU A 206 -14.69 0.09 0.36
CA LEU A 206 -13.29 0.42 0.15
C LEU A 206 -12.37 -0.79 0.27
N SER A 207 -11.27 -0.71 -0.47
CA SER A 207 -10.05 -1.46 -0.18
C SER A 207 -8.87 -0.49 -0.17
N THR A 208 -7.96 -0.68 0.78
CA THR A 208 -6.73 0.12 0.87
C THR A 208 -5.55 -0.71 0.38
N HIS A 209 -4.61 -0.07 -0.30
CA HIS A 209 -3.37 -0.70 -0.74
C HIS A 209 -2.19 0.18 -0.33
N ILE A 210 -1.24 -0.44 0.38
CA ILE A 210 -0.03 0.20 0.87
C ILE A 210 1.16 -0.32 0.07
N THR A 211 1.96 0.61 -0.44
CA THR A 211 3.22 0.31 -1.10
C THR A 211 4.33 1.02 -0.33
N LEU A 212 5.25 0.26 0.26
CA LEU A 212 6.51 0.77 0.82
C LEU A 212 7.62 0.55 -0.19
N LEU A 213 8.37 1.60 -0.51
CA LEU A 213 9.49 1.52 -1.45
C LEU A 213 10.80 1.24 -0.70
N HIS A 214 11.65 0.39 -1.27
CA HIS A 214 12.91 -0.03 -0.69
C HIS A 214 13.94 -0.38 -1.77
N ASN A 215 15.15 -0.75 -1.35
CA ASN A 215 16.24 -1.21 -2.24
C ASN A 215 16.59 -0.23 -3.36
N PHE A 216 16.69 1.06 -3.04
CA PHE A 216 17.11 2.09 -3.99
C PHE A 216 18.57 1.88 -4.40
N SER A 217 18.83 1.81 -5.70
CA SER A 217 20.19 1.76 -6.24
C SER A 217 20.89 3.11 -6.16
N ALA A 218 22.22 3.10 -6.31
CA ALA A 218 22.92 4.29 -6.75
C ALA A 218 22.41 4.70 -8.16
N PRO A 219 22.43 6.01 -8.50
CA PRO A 219 22.14 6.45 -9.86
C PRO A 219 23.09 5.82 -10.88
N THR A 220 22.55 5.29 -11.97
CA THR A 220 23.30 4.75 -13.10
C THR A 220 23.01 5.54 -14.37
N SER A 221 24.01 5.67 -15.24
CA SER A 221 23.84 6.27 -16.57
C SER A 221 23.29 5.28 -17.59
N ASP A 222 23.26 3.98 -17.28
CA ASP A 222 22.66 2.96 -18.15
C ASP A 222 21.13 3.00 -18.03
N PRO A 223 20.40 3.42 -19.09
CA PRO A 223 18.95 3.52 -19.04
C PRO A 223 18.23 2.15 -19.00
N LEU A 224 18.94 1.04 -19.25
CA LEU A 224 18.34 -0.30 -19.36
C LEU A 224 18.75 -1.25 -18.21
N ASP A 225 19.52 -0.76 -17.23
CA ASP A 225 19.97 -1.50 -16.02
C ASP A 225 18.85 -1.65 -14.96
N TRP A 226 17.79 -2.34 -15.34
CA TRP A 226 16.67 -2.68 -14.48
C TRP A 226 15.97 -3.94 -14.98
N GLU A 227 14.94 -4.41 -14.28
CA GLU A 227 14.25 -5.67 -14.60
C GLU A 227 12.76 -5.41 -14.69
N LEU A 228 12.17 -5.85 -15.81
CA LEU A 228 10.78 -5.55 -16.13
C LEU A 228 9.87 -6.26 -15.14
N GLY A 229 8.99 -5.49 -14.50
CA GLY A 229 8.07 -5.98 -13.50
C GLY A 229 8.67 -6.19 -12.11
N HIS A 230 9.99 -6.14 -11.96
CA HIS A 230 10.63 -6.22 -10.65
C HIS A 230 10.96 -4.83 -10.11
N HIS A 231 11.57 -3.99 -10.95
CA HIS A 231 12.06 -2.68 -10.55
C HIS A 231 11.11 -1.55 -10.93
N GLY A 232 10.88 -0.65 -9.98
CA GLY A 232 10.38 0.70 -10.21
C GLY A 232 11.53 1.60 -10.61
N LEU A 233 11.21 2.67 -11.34
CA LEU A 233 12.20 3.53 -11.99
C LEU A 233 11.99 4.97 -11.56
N ARG A 234 13.07 5.66 -11.22
CA ARG A 234 13.11 7.11 -11.07
C ARG A 234 14.20 7.62 -11.98
N ILE A 235 13.82 8.40 -12.99
CA ILE A 235 14.77 8.99 -13.93
C ILE A 235 14.97 10.47 -13.65
N SER A 236 16.15 10.97 -13.98
CA SER A 236 16.39 12.40 -14.11
C SER A 236 17.34 12.69 -15.27
N PHE A 237 17.09 13.75 -16.02
CA PHE A 237 17.92 14.17 -17.14
C PHE A 237 17.72 15.66 -17.41
N THR A 238 18.65 16.30 -18.11
CA THR A 238 18.61 17.74 -18.38
C THR A 238 18.39 18.00 -19.86
N THR A 239 17.38 18.80 -20.21
CA THR A 239 17.18 19.27 -21.59
C THR A 239 16.84 20.75 -21.58
N SER A 240 17.34 21.51 -22.56
CA SER A 240 17.06 22.95 -22.68
C SER A 240 17.26 23.73 -21.37
N HIS A 241 18.35 23.41 -20.64
CA HIS A 241 18.70 23.99 -19.33
C HIS A 241 17.68 23.75 -18.20
N ARG A 242 16.75 22.80 -18.37
CA ARG A 242 15.81 22.38 -17.34
C ARG A 242 16.07 20.92 -16.95
N ARG A 243 16.01 20.65 -15.65
CA ARG A 243 16.06 19.28 -15.13
C ARG A 243 14.67 18.68 -15.19
N HIS A 244 14.57 17.52 -15.82
CA HIS A 244 13.37 16.70 -15.93
C HIS A 244 13.50 15.51 -15.00
N GLY A 245 12.37 15.05 -14.47
CA GLY A 245 12.32 13.82 -13.69
C GLY A 245 10.93 13.20 -13.73
N ALA A 246 10.89 11.89 -13.74
CA ALA A 246 9.65 11.12 -13.68
C ALA A 246 9.93 9.76 -13.04
N THR A 247 8.84 9.09 -12.68
CA THR A 247 8.91 7.81 -12.01
C THR A 247 7.74 6.90 -12.37
N TYR A 248 8.00 5.59 -12.35
CA TYR A 248 7.01 4.53 -12.46
C TYR A 248 7.25 3.48 -11.39
N LEU A 249 6.16 2.99 -10.80
CA LEU A 249 6.15 1.82 -9.95
C LEU A 249 6.45 0.54 -10.76
N PRO A 250 6.92 -0.55 -10.12
CA PRO A 250 7.30 -1.78 -10.80
C PRO A 250 6.24 -2.38 -11.74
N ASP A 251 4.96 -2.20 -11.40
CA ASP A 251 3.86 -2.84 -12.14
C ASP A 251 3.48 -2.12 -13.43
N VAL A 252 3.73 -0.80 -13.53
CA VAL A 252 3.27 0.02 -14.65
C VAL A 252 3.79 -0.46 -16.02
N PRO A 253 5.10 -0.75 -16.20
CA PRO A 253 5.61 -1.23 -17.49
C PRO A 253 4.94 -2.53 -17.94
N ARG A 254 4.73 -3.45 -16.99
CA ARG A 254 4.14 -4.77 -17.25
C ARG A 254 2.67 -4.65 -17.64
N GLU A 255 1.90 -3.86 -16.90
CA GLU A 255 0.47 -3.66 -17.16
C GLU A 255 0.22 -3.03 -18.54
N GLN A 256 1.14 -2.19 -19.01
CA GLN A 256 1.06 -1.57 -20.33
C GLN A 256 1.61 -2.45 -21.46
N GLY A 257 2.28 -3.55 -21.13
CA GLY A 257 2.98 -4.39 -22.10
C GLY A 257 4.15 -3.67 -22.78
N TRP A 258 4.77 -2.69 -22.11
CA TRP A 258 5.89 -1.94 -22.66
C TRP A 258 7.20 -2.69 -22.49
N THR A 259 8.05 -2.66 -23.51
CA THR A 259 9.47 -3.02 -23.41
C THR A 259 10.23 -2.04 -22.53
N LYS A 260 11.50 -2.36 -22.21
CA LYS A 260 12.34 -1.46 -21.42
C LYS A 260 12.52 -0.09 -22.10
N GLU A 261 12.75 -0.09 -23.41
CA GLU A 261 12.96 1.14 -24.18
C GLU A 261 11.68 1.99 -24.24
N GLU A 262 10.54 1.36 -24.53
CA GLU A 262 9.24 2.05 -24.54
C GLU A 262 8.90 2.66 -23.18
N THR A 263 9.24 1.94 -22.10
CA THR A 263 9.09 2.44 -20.73
C THR A 263 9.93 3.70 -20.49
N LEU A 264 11.20 3.70 -20.93
CA LEU A 264 12.08 4.85 -20.79
C LEU A 264 11.59 6.06 -21.60
N ILE A 265 11.17 5.85 -22.86
CA ILE A 265 10.58 6.90 -23.69
C ILE A 265 9.32 7.47 -23.02
N SER A 266 8.46 6.60 -22.49
CA SER A 266 7.24 6.99 -21.79
C SER A 266 7.54 7.79 -20.51
N LEU A 267 8.55 7.38 -19.73
CA LEU A 267 9.04 8.13 -18.57
C LEU A 267 9.57 9.51 -18.96
N MET A 268 10.38 9.60 -20.01
CA MET A 268 10.89 10.89 -20.48
C MET A 268 9.75 11.82 -20.91
N ARG A 269 8.74 11.29 -21.62
CA ARG A 269 7.51 12.04 -21.96
C ARG A 269 6.75 12.50 -20.73
N LYS A 270 6.58 11.61 -19.74
CA LYS A 270 5.97 11.94 -18.45
C LYS A 270 6.76 13.03 -17.70
N ALA A 271 8.07 13.08 -17.88
CA ALA A 271 8.95 14.12 -17.33
C ALA A 271 8.88 15.46 -18.09
N GLY A 272 8.08 15.53 -19.16
CA GLY A 272 7.87 16.73 -19.98
C GLY A 272 8.73 16.81 -21.25
N TRP A 273 9.42 15.75 -21.65
CA TRP A 273 10.15 15.73 -22.91
C TRP A 273 9.25 15.34 -24.09
N ASN A 274 9.15 16.22 -25.09
CA ASN A 274 8.25 16.06 -26.23
C ASN A 274 8.98 15.73 -27.55
N GLY A 275 10.20 15.19 -27.48
CA GLY A 275 11.00 14.84 -28.66
C GLY A 275 10.54 13.56 -29.38
N SER A 276 11.10 13.32 -30.56
CA SER A 276 10.92 12.07 -31.31
C SER A 276 11.46 10.88 -30.51
N SER A 277 10.73 9.75 -30.53
CA SER A 277 11.21 8.49 -29.95
C SER A 277 12.62 8.16 -30.40
N SER A 278 12.95 8.31 -31.69
CA SER A 278 14.28 7.98 -32.24
C SER A 278 15.44 8.77 -31.61
N ALA A 279 15.16 9.91 -30.97
CA ALA A 279 16.18 10.75 -30.34
C ALA A 279 16.41 10.44 -28.85
N TRP A 280 15.63 9.54 -28.24
CA TRP A 280 15.62 9.33 -26.78
C TRP A 280 17.02 9.03 -26.22
N SER A 281 17.78 8.16 -26.88
CA SER A 281 19.10 7.71 -26.43
C SER A 281 20.16 8.81 -26.50
N ARG A 282 20.09 9.66 -27.54
CA ARG A 282 20.94 10.85 -27.70
C ARG A 282 20.63 11.87 -26.60
N ILE A 283 19.35 12.16 -26.38
CA ILE A 283 18.90 13.10 -25.35
C ILE A 283 19.26 12.62 -23.94
N TRP A 284 19.14 11.31 -23.69
CA TRP A 284 19.58 10.71 -22.43
C TRP A 284 21.08 10.96 -22.18
N ARG A 285 21.92 10.69 -23.18
CA ARG A 285 23.38 10.88 -23.08
C ARG A 285 23.78 12.35 -22.93
N GLU A 286 23.29 13.21 -23.80
CA GLU A 286 23.58 14.66 -23.78
C GLU A 286 23.05 15.31 -22.49
N GLY A 287 21.88 14.87 -22.03
CA GLY A 287 21.22 15.37 -20.84
C GLY A 287 21.76 14.80 -19.52
N LYS A 288 22.83 14.00 -19.56
CA LYS A 288 23.40 13.30 -18.39
C LYS A 288 22.31 12.53 -17.63
N GLY A 289 21.59 11.69 -18.35
CA GLY A 289 20.50 10.90 -17.82
C GLY A 289 20.97 9.95 -16.72
N GLU A 290 20.21 9.93 -15.63
CA GLU A 290 20.40 9.09 -14.46
C GLU A 290 19.14 8.28 -14.22
N LEU A 291 19.31 7.00 -13.95
CA LEU A 291 18.27 6.08 -13.54
C LEU A 291 18.58 5.58 -12.14
N VAL A 292 17.58 5.63 -11.27
CA VAL A 292 17.58 4.93 -9.98
C VAL A 292 16.50 3.87 -10.04
N ARG A 293 16.87 2.62 -9.77
CA ARG A 293 15.92 1.53 -9.61
C ARG A 293 15.59 1.33 -8.13
N TYR A 294 14.38 0.89 -7.86
CA TYR A 294 13.93 0.54 -6.52
C TYR A 294 12.89 -0.58 -6.60
N GLU A 295 12.55 -1.16 -5.46
CA GLU A 295 11.52 -2.18 -5.34
C GLU A 295 10.35 -1.64 -4.52
N GLY A 296 9.18 -2.24 -4.74
CA GLY A 296 7.99 -1.94 -3.96
C GLY A 296 6.85 -2.84 -4.40
N LYS A 297 6.18 -3.47 -3.44
CA LYS A 297 5.02 -4.32 -3.69
C LYS A 297 3.81 -3.77 -2.94
N ALA A 298 2.71 -3.60 -3.67
CA ALA A 298 1.45 -3.22 -3.07
C ALA A 298 0.87 -4.39 -2.25
N VAL A 299 0.47 -4.12 -1.01
CA VAL A 299 -0.30 -5.04 -0.17
C VAL A 299 -1.67 -4.44 0.03
N GLY A 300 -2.72 -5.22 -0.17
CA GLY A 300 -4.11 -4.78 -0.10
C GLY A 300 -4.87 -5.35 1.09
N LEU A 301 -5.87 -4.61 1.58
CA LEU A 301 -6.84 -5.06 2.57
C LEU A 301 -8.24 -4.53 2.19
N GLY A 302 -9.26 -5.38 2.30
CA GLY A 302 -10.66 -4.98 2.12
C GLY A 302 -11.26 -4.44 3.42
N PHE A 303 -12.30 -3.61 3.32
CA PHE A 303 -12.97 -3.08 4.50
C PHE A 303 -13.61 -4.17 5.38
N GLU A 304 -14.18 -5.23 4.80
CA GLU A 304 -14.79 -6.31 5.59
C GLU A 304 -13.78 -7.02 6.50
N GLU A 305 -12.57 -7.28 5.99
CA GLU A 305 -11.48 -7.90 6.76
C GLU A 305 -11.03 -6.98 7.91
N TRP A 306 -10.87 -5.68 7.64
CA TRP A 306 -10.58 -4.70 8.69
C TRP A 306 -11.73 -4.59 9.71
N ARG A 307 -12.99 -4.61 9.27
CA ARG A 307 -14.16 -4.53 10.16
C ARG A 307 -14.19 -5.74 11.11
N GLY A 308 -14.03 -6.96 10.59
CA GLY A 308 -14.01 -8.17 11.42
C GLY A 308 -12.92 -8.12 12.49
N TRP A 309 -11.71 -7.70 12.10
CA TRP A 309 -10.62 -7.44 13.05
C TRP A 309 -11.01 -6.37 14.09
N ARG A 310 -11.61 -5.26 13.68
CA ARG A 310 -11.95 -4.15 14.58
C ARG A 310 -13.02 -4.53 15.60
N GLU A 311 -14.01 -5.31 15.19
CA GLU A 311 -15.04 -5.86 16.09
C GLU A 311 -14.44 -6.81 17.13
N TRP A 312 -13.50 -7.68 16.71
CA TRP A 312 -12.74 -8.53 17.63
C TRP A 312 -11.91 -7.70 18.63
N VAL A 313 -11.22 -6.65 18.17
CA VAL A 313 -10.47 -5.73 19.06
C VAL A 313 -11.40 -5.12 20.11
N GLY A 314 -12.62 -4.73 19.73
CA GLY A 314 -13.62 -4.19 20.66
C GLY A 314 -13.97 -5.17 21.79
N LYS A 315 -14.11 -6.46 21.47
CA LYS A 315 -14.37 -7.52 22.45
C LYS A 315 -13.16 -7.74 23.37
N VAL A 316 -11.95 -7.82 22.82
CA VAL A 316 -10.72 -8.08 23.58
C VAL A 316 -10.34 -6.93 24.50
N MET A 317 -10.54 -5.68 24.06
CA MET A 317 -10.21 -4.49 24.85
C MET A 317 -11.28 -4.13 25.87
N GLY A 318 -12.34 -4.93 26.01
CA GLY A 318 -13.38 -4.71 27.02
C GLY A 318 -14.16 -3.42 26.83
N VAL A 319 -14.34 -2.95 25.58
CA VAL A 319 -15.36 -1.92 25.30
C VAL A 319 -16.71 -2.63 25.37
N GLY A 320 -17.19 -2.78 26.60
CA GLY A 320 -18.50 -3.33 26.90
C GLY A 320 -19.57 -2.60 26.11
N ARG A 321 -20.62 -3.35 25.76
CA ARG A 321 -21.91 -2.82 25.29
C ARG A 321 -22.47 -1.81 26.30
N GLU A 322 -22.04 -0.57 26.22
CA GLU A 322 -22.74 0.58 26.76
C GLU A 322 -22.64 1.69 25.72
N VAL A 323 -23.70 1.76 24.90
CA VAL A 323 -24.24 2.90 24.14
C VAL A 323 -24.83 2.31 22.86
N LEU A 324 -26.03 1.74 23.01
CA LEU A 324 -27.06 1.62 21.97
C LEU A 324 -28.34 1.21 22.71
N ASN A 325 -28.85 2.15 23.51
CA ASN A 325 -30.27 2.34 23.77
C ASN A 325 -30.61 3.75 23.28
#